data_AF-A0A090QD29-F1
#
_entry.id   AF-A0A090QD29-F1
#
_cell.length_a   1.000
_cell.length_b   1.000
_cell.length_c   1.000
_cell.angle_alpha   90.00
_cell.angle_beta   90.00
_cell.angle_gamma   90.00
#
_symmetry.space_group_name_H-M   'P 1'
#
loop_
_entity.id
_entity.type
_entity.pdbx_description
1 polymer ?
#
loop_
_entity_poly.entity_id
_entity_poly.type
_entity_poly.pdbx_seq_one_letter_code
_entity_poly.pdbx_strand_id
1 'polypeptide(L)'
;MRAKLEKNLGSIVDMTRMPAALFIVDTVREHIAVKEALKLGIPIFAMADTNANPRDIDYVIPSNDDASKSIDIIVNSAAEAIKAGLEDRKNEKNNEAAKAEKAEKDAKAAKAEKTAKAAKEAVKTEEEE
;
A
#
# COMPACT_ATOMS: atom_id res chain seq x y z
N MET A 1 14.51 32.48 -8.64
CA MET A 1 14.61 31.09 -9.15
C MET A 1 14.03 30.07 -8.17
N ARG A 2 14.38 30.08 -6.87
CA ARG A 2 13.86 29.14 -5.86
C ARG A 2 12.33 28.99 -5.86
N ALA A 3 11.57 30.08 -5.77
CA ALA A 3 10.10 30.05 -5.75
C ALA A 3 9.46 29.41 -7.00
N LYS A 4 10.10 29.51 -8.18
CA LYS A 4 9.58 28.90 -9.42
C LYS A 4 9.81 27.39 -9.45
N LEU A 5 10.97 26.94 -8.96
CA LEU A 5 11.28 25.52 -8.83
C LEU A 5 10.38 24.85 -7.80
N GLU A 6 10.16 25.50 -6.66
CA GLU A 6 9.28 25.01 -5.61
C GLU A 6 7.82 24.90 -6.09
N LYS A 7 7.31 25.88 -6.83
CA LYS A 7 5.96 25.83 -7.41
C LYS A 7 5.77 24.67 -8.40
N ASN A 8 6.78 24.38 -9.22
CA ASN A 8 6.64 23.41 -10.31
C ASN A 8 7.02 21.99 -9.91
N LEU A 9 7.98 21.83 -9.00
CA LEU A 9 8.56 20.53 -8.63
C LEU A 9 8.33 20.19 -7.16
N GLY A 10 7.84 21.11 -6.33
CA GLY A 10 7.67 20.88 -4.89
C GLY A 10 6.83 19.64 -4.58
N SER A 11 5.80 19.37 -5.39
CA SER A 11 4.92 18.21 -5.22
C SER A 11 5.59 16.85 -5.41
N ILE A 12 6.74 16.78 -6.07
CA ILE A 12 7.49 15.53 -6.33
C ILE A 12 8.82 15.46 -5.58
N VAL A 13 9.24 16.54 -4.90
CA VAL A 13 10.52 16.59 -4.18
C VAL A 13 10.60 15.52 -3.08
N ASP A 14 9.48 15.21 -2.44
CA ASP A 14 9.41 14.22 -1.36
C ASP A 14 9.35 12.75 -1.86
N MET A 15 9.31 12.53 -3.18
CA MET A 15 9.25 11.18 -3.76
C MET A 15 10.63 10.51 -3.77
N THR A 16 10.78 9.41 -3.04
CA THR A 16 12.02 8.62 -2.98
C THR A 16 12.12 7.52 -4.04
N ARG A 17 11.00 7.16 -4.67
CA ARG A 17 10.89 6.10 -5.69
C ARG A 17 9.78 6.42 -6.67
N MET A 18 9.78 5.71 -7.80
CA MET A 18 8.69 5.81 -8.78
C MET A 18 7.34 5.40 -8.16
N PRO A 19 6.24 6.05 -8.60
CA PRO A 19 4.92 5.74 -8.09
C PRO A 19 4.48 4.34 -8.53
N ALA A 20 3.71 3.66 -7.67
CA ALA A 20 3.19 2.32 -7.97
C ALA A 20 1.91 2.35 -8.82
N ALA A 21 1.23 3.49 -8.87
CA ALA A 21 0.06 3.75 -9.68
C ALA A 21 -0.07 5.27 -9.89
N LEU A 22 -0.74 5.68 -10.96
CA LEU A 22 -1.08 7.07 -11.23
C LEU A 22 -2.58 7.27 -11.27
N PHE A 23 -3.05 8.37 -10.67
CA PHE A 23 -4.42 8.84 -10.78
C PHE A 23 -4.43 10.10 -11.64
N ILE A 24 -5.12 10.07 -12.78
CA ILE A 24 -5.13 11.15 -13.77
C ILE A 24 -6.54 11.71 -13.91
N VAL A 25 -6.64 13.04 -13.88
CA VAL A 25 -7.87 13.78 -14.20
C VAL A 25 -7.69 14.38 -15.59
N ASP A 26 -8.65 14.14 -16.48
CA ASP A 26 -8.61 14.56 -17.90
C ASP A 26 -7.38 14.01 -18.65
N THR A 27 -7.53 12.79 -19.18
CA THR A 27 -6.51 12.13 -20.00
C THR A 27 -6.24 12.81 -21.34
N VAL A 28 -7.16 13.65 -21.83
CA VAL A 28 -6.98 14.37 -23.10
C VAL A 28 -5.99 15.51 -22.90
N ARG A 29 -6.11 16.25 -21.80
CA ARG A 29 -5.14 17.28 -21.41
C ARG A 29 -3.81 16.66 -20.96
N GLU A 30 -3.86 15.63 -20.11
CA GLU A 30 -2.70 15.00 -19.50
C GLU A 30 -2.13 13.81 -20.31
N HIS A 31 -2.20 13.90 -21.64
CA HIS A 31 -1.72 12.86 -22.55
C HIS A 31 -0.23 12.52 -22.43
N ILE A 32 0.61 13.45 -21.95
CA ILE A 32 2.03 13.20 -21.69
C ILE A 32 2.18 12.24 -20.51
N ALA A 33 1.45 12.49 -19.41
CA ALA A 33 1.48 11.64 -18.23
C ALA A 33 1.01 10.22 -18.56
N VAL A 34 -0.04 10.06 -19.39
CA VAL A 34 -0.51 8.75 -19.87
C VAL A 34 0.59 8.02 -20.63
N LYS A 35 1.25 8.69 -21.59
CA LYS A 35 2.33 8.06 -22.39
C LYS A 35 3.54 7.68 -21.56
N GLU A 36 3.92 8.51 -20.60
CA GLU A 36 5.03 8.21 -19.69
C GLU A 36 4.70 7.04 -18.76
N ALA A 37 3.48 7.02 -18.21
CA ALA A 37 2.99 5.92 -17.39
C ALA A 37 3.02 4.58 -18.14
N LEU A 38 2.48 4.54 -19.36
CA LEU A 38 2.52 3.37 -20.23
C LEU A 38 3.95 2.90 -20.51
N LYS A 39 4.87 3.84 -20.80
CA LYS A 39 6.26 3.53 -21.07
C LYS A 39 6.99 2.95 -19.85
N LEU A 40 6.65 3.43 -18.66
CA LEU A 40 7.23 2.97 -17.39
C LEU A 40 6.50 1.75 -16.81
N GLY A 41 5.39 1.32 -17.42
CA GLY A 41 4.57 0.21 -16.93
C GLY A 41 3.86 0.52 -15.62
N ILE A 42 3.52 1.79 -15.38
CA ILE A 42 2.82 2.24 -14.18
C ILE A 42 1.31 2.14 -14.46
N PRO A 43 0.53 1.42 -13.63
CA PRO A 43 -0.92 1.28 -13.83
C PRO A 43 -1.65 2.61 -13.66
N ILE A 44 -2.64 2.84 -14.51
CA ILE A 44 -3.34 4.12 -14.66
C ILE A 44 -4.79 3.99 -14.20
N PHE A 45 -5.14 4.78 -13.20
CA PHE A 45 -6.51 5.08 -12.81
C PHE A 45 -6.84 6.46 -13.36
N ALA A 46 -7.95 6.60 -14.10
CA ALA A 46 -8.26 7.91 -14.65
C ALA A 46 -9.76 8.20 -14.77
N MET A 47 -10.08 9.47 -14.57
CA MET A 47 -11.37 10.04 -14.91
C MET A 47 -11.44 10.24 -16.42
N ALA A 48 -12.49 9.71 -17.04
CA ALA A 48 -12.74 9.82 -18.46
C ALA A 48 -14.12 10.41 -18.71
N ASP A 49 -14.16 11.53 -19.44
CA ASP A 49 -15.38 12.06 -20.03
C ASP A 49 -15.59 11.54 -21.47
N THR A 50 -16.67 11.96 -22.12
CA THR A 50 -17.10 11.53 -23.47
C THR A 50 -16.06 11.70 -24.57
N ASN A 51 -15.09 12.60 -24.40
CA ASN A 51 -14.04 12.88 -25.37
C ASN A 51 -12.76 12.05 -25.17
N ALA A 52 -12.63 11.36 -24.02
CA ALA A 52 -11.44 10.59 -23.68
C ALA A 52 -11.49 9.19 -24.31
N ASN A 53 -10.33 8.69 -24.76
CA ASN A 53 -10.22 7.32 -25.25
C ASN A 53 -9.81 6.38 -24.11
N PRO A 54 -10.68 5.47 -23.64
CA PRO A 54 -10.42 4.64 -22.47
C PRO A 54 -9.43 3.49 -22.71
N ARG A 55 -8.99 3.26 -23.95
CA ARG A 55 -8.17 2.08 -24.30
C ARG A 55 -6.81 2.05 -23.62
N ASP A 56 -6.24 3.21 -23.37
CA ASP A 56 -4.90 3.38 -22.82
C ASP A 56 -4.91 3.46 -21.28
N ILE A 57 -6.06 3.21 -20.65
CA ILE A 57 -6.29 3.37 -19.22
C ILE A 57 -6.67 2.01 -18.63
N ASP A 58 -5.99 1.58 -17.56
CA ASP A 58 -6.28 0.29 -16.91
C ASP A 58 -7.59 0.32 -16.13
N TYR A 59 -7.83 1.40 -15.38
CA TYR A 59 -9.01 1.57 -14.52
C TYR A 59 -9.70 2.89 -14.82
N VAL A 60 -10.76 2.80 -15.64
CA VAL A 60 -11.51 3.96 -16.11
C VAL A 60 -12.66 4.28 -15.15
N ILE A 61 -12.75 5.56 -14.75
CA ILE A 61 -13.86 6.11 -13.97
C ILE A 61 -14.66 7.04 -14.90
N PRO A 62 -15.81 6.59 -15.44
CA PRO A 62 -16.65 7.45 -16.26
C PRO A 62 -17.19 8.59 -15.41
N SER A 63 -16.80 9.83 -15.74
CA SER A 63 -17.12 11.01 -14.94
C SER A 63 -16.93 12.29 -15.75
N ASN A 64 -17.56 13.37 -15.31
CA ASN A 64 -17.30 14.69 -15.87
C ASN A 64 -16.02 15.26 -15.25
N ASP A 65 -14.97 15.42 -16.05
CA ASP A 65 -13.65 15.93 -15.63
C ASP A 65 -13.50 17.45 -15.74
N ASP A 66 -14.43 18.16 -16.38
CA ASP A 66 -14.43 19.63 -16.46
C ASP A 66 -15.07 20.29 -15.21
N ALA A 67 -15.90 19.56 -14.46
CA ALA A 67 -16.63 20.11 -13.32
C ALA A 67 -15.89 19.92 -12.00
N SER A 68 -15.48 21.02 -11.34
CA SER A 68 -14.77 20.97 -10.06
C SER A 68 -15.47 20.11 -9.01
N LYS A 69 -16.80 20.22 -8.88
CA LYS A 69 -17.57 19.40 -7.93
C LYS A 69 -17.47 17.89 -8.21
N SER A 70 -17.42 17.51 -9.48
CA SER A 70 -17.28 16.10 -9.89
C SER A 70 -15.89 15.60 -9.53
N ILE A 71 -14.86 16.37 -9.90
CA ILE A 71 -13.47 16.08 -9.53
C ILE A 71 -13.32 15.95 -8.01
N ASP A 72 -13.84 16.91 -7.25
CA ASP A 72 -13.77 16.92 -5.80
C ASP A 72 -14.38 15.64 -5.20
N ILE A 73 -15.56 15.23 -5.66
CA ILE A 73 -16.23 14.02 -5.15
C ILE A 73 -15.37 12.78 -5.45
N ILE A 74 -14.92 12.61 -6.69
CA ILE A 74 -14.18 11.42 -7.11
C ILE A 74 -12.81 11.36 -6.43
N VAL A 75 -12.07 12.47 -6.42
CA VAL A 75 -10.73 12.53 -5.83
C VAL A 75 -10.81 12.33 -4.31
N ASN A 76 -11.79 12.93 -3.62
CA ASN A 76 -11.95 12.70 -2.18
C ASN A 76 -12.31 11.24 -1.88
N SER A 77 -13.21 10.64 -2.66
CA SER A 77 -13.55 9.22 -2.51
C SER A 77 -12.34 8.31 -2.73
N ALA A 78 -11.53 8.58 -3.76
CA ALA A 78 -10.28 7.86 -4.00
C ALA A 78 -9.28 8.05 -2.84
N ALA A 79 -9.16 9.26 -2.32
CA ALA A 79 -8.27 9.56 -1.19
C ALA A 79 -8.71 8.85 0.10
N GLU A 80 -10.02 8.78 0.38
CA GLU A 80 -10.57 8.03 1.51
C GLU A 80 -10.29 6.52 1.37
N ALA A 81 -10.49 5.96 0.17
CA ALA A 81 -10.17 4.55 -0.10
C ALA A 81 -8.68 4.25 0.10
N ILE A 82 -7.79 5.13 -0.36
CA ILE A 82 -6.33 5.00 -0.15
C ILE A 82 -5.99 5.03 1.34
N LYS A 83 -6.61 5.94 2.11
CA LYS A 83 -6.40 6.02 3.57
C LYS A 83 -6.84 4.73 4.26
N ALA A 84 -8.03 4.23 3.96
CA ALA A 84 -8.54 2.97 4.51
C ALA A 84 -7.60 1.80 4.18
N GLY A 85 -7.15 1.68 2.92
CA GLY A 85 -6.21 0.62 2.53
C GLY A 85 -4.84 0.72 3.21
N LEU A 86 -4.37 1.93 3.53
CA LEU A 86 -3.14 2.13 4.31
C LEU A 86 -3.32 1.73 5.78
N GLU A 87 -4.48 2.00 6.36
CA GLU A 87 -4.83 1.59 7.73
C GLU A 87 -4.95 0.07 7.83
N ASP A 88 -5.63 -0.57 6.88
CA ASP A 88 -5.75 -2.03 6.81
C ASP A 88 -4.39 -2.70 6.69
N ARG A 89 -3.52 -2.21 5.81
CA ARG A 89 -2.15 -2.71 5.67
C ARG A 89 -1.34 -2.57 6.96
N LYS A 90 -1.57 -1.52 7.74
CA LYS A 90 -0.91 -1.33 9.05
C LYS A 90 -1.43 -2.33 10.07
N ASN A 91 -2.74 -2.56 10.08
CA ASN A 91 -3.39 -3.51 10.97
C ASN A 91 -2.95 -4.95 10.65
N GLU A 92 -2.89 -5.34 9.38
CA GLU A 92 -2.39 -6.65 8.94
C GLU A 92 -0.96 -6.89 9.42
N LYS A 93 -0.05 -5.94 9.22
CA LYS A 93 1.33 -6.04 9.70
C LYS A 93 1.42 -6.19 11.22
N ASN A 94 0.62 -5.44 11.96
CA ASN A 94 0.57 -5.55 13.42
C ASN A 94 0.06 -6.93 13.86
N ASN A 95 -0.94 -7.46 13.15
CA ASN A 95 -1.54 -8.75 13.47
C ASN A 95 -0.61 -9.91 13.09
N GLU A 96 0.13 -9.81 11.98
CA GLU A 96 1.20 -10.73 11.61
C GLU A 96 2.35 -10.69 12.62
N ALA A 97 2.79 -9.52 13.06
CA ALA A 97 3.80 -9.37 14.09
C ALA A 97 3.33 -9.99 15.42
N ALA A 98 2.09 -9.77 15.82
CA ALA A 98 1.50 -10.37 17.02
C ALA A 98 1.37 -11.90 16.92
N LYS A 99 1.04 -12.43 15.74
CA LYS A 99 1.01 -13.88 15.48
C LYS A 99 2.41 -14.49 15.49
N ALA A 100 3.41 -13.81 14.94
CA ALA A 100 4.81 -14.24 14.99
C ALA A 100 5.33 -14.25 16.44
N GLU A 101 5.02 -13.22 17.23
CA GLU A 101 5.38 -13.18 18.66
C GLU A 101 4.68 -14.26 19.49
N LYS A 102 3.40 -14.56 19.20
CA LYS A 102 2.69 -15.68 19.84
C LYS A 102 3.30 -17.01 19.46
N ALA A 103 3.55 -17.25 18.18
CA ALA A 103 4.20 -18.48 17.71
C ALA A 103 5.59 -18.68 18.33
N GLU A 104 6.35 -17.60 18.52
CA GLU A 104 7.65 -17.67 19.18
C GLU A 104 7.52 -17.96 20.69
N LYS A 105 6.54 -17.34 21.37
CA LYS A 105 6.24 -17.61 22.79
C LYS A 105 5.73 -19.03 23.01
N ASP A 106 4.86 -19.53 22.14
CA ASP A 106 4.33 -20.89 22.19
C ASP A 106 5.43 -21.92 21.89
N ALA A 107 6.33 -21.63 20.94
CA ALA A 107 7.51 -22.46 20.67
C ALA A 107 8.50 -22.48 21.85
N LYS A 108 8.71 -21.35 22.53
CA LYS A 108 9.55 -21.27 23.75
C LYS A 108 8.93 -22.01 24.92
N ALA A 109 7.62 -21.91 25.12
CA ALA A 109 6.89 -22.62 26.16
C ALA A 109 6.96 -24.14 25.94
N ALA A 110 6.73 -24.61 24.70
CA ALA A 110 6.85 -26.02 24.35
C ALA A 110 8.28 -26.57 24.51
N LYS A 111 9.31 -25.74 24.26
CA LYS A 111 10.71 -26.12 24.49
C LYS A 111 11.01 -26.20 25.99
N ALA A 112 10.55 -25.23 26.79
CA ALA A 112 10.75 -25.22 28.24
C ALA A 112 10.06 -26.41 28.93
N GLU A 113 8.87 -26.80 28.46
CA GLU A 113 8.12 -27.94 28.99
C GLU A 113 8.81 -29.29 28.66
N LYS A 114 9.39 -29.42 27.46
CA LYS A 114 10.22 -30.60 27.10
C LYS A 114 11.50 -30.69 27.92
N THR A 115 12.19 -29.57 28.16
CA THR A 115 13.42 -29.57 28.98
C THR A 115 13.13 -29.86 30.45
N ALA A 116 12.01 -29.37 30.99
CA ALA A 116 11.58 -29.66 32.35
C ALA A 116 11.15 -31.12 32.56
N LYS A 117 10.56 -31.75 31.53
CA LYS A 117 10.19 -33.17 31.58
C LYS A 117 11.41 -34.10 31.49
N ALA A 118 12.39 -33.77 30.64
CA ALA A 118 13.65 -34.50 30.53
C ALA A 118 14.51 -34.40 31.81
N ALA A 119 14.51 -33.24 32.49
CA ALA A 119 15.21 -33.08 33.77
C ALA A 119 14.55 -33.88 34.91
N LYS A 120 13.22 -34.05 34.90
CA LYS A 120 12.51 -34.87 35.89
C LYS A 120 12.66 -36.37 35.66
N GLU A 121 12.86 -36.80 34.41
CA GLU A 121 13.21 -38.21 34.10
C GLU A 121 14.67 -38.53 34.49
N ALA A 122 15.62 -37.61 34.29
CA ALA A 122 17.01 -37.81 34.67
C ALA A 122 17.22 -37.91 36.20
N VAL A 123 16.50 -37.09 36.99
CA VAL A 123 16.57 -37.11 38.46
C VAL A 123 15.92 -38.37 39.06
N LYS A 124 14.96 -39.00 38.37
CA LYS A 124 14.37 -40.27 38.80
C LYS A 124 15.29 -41.48 38.61
N THR A 125 16.28 -41.38 37.72
CA THR A 125 17.27 -42.45 37.49
C THR A 125 18.44 -42.44 38.47
N GLU A 126 18.66 -41.36 39.24
CA GLU A 126 19.75 -41.27 40.24
C GLU A 126 19.29 -41.65 41.66
N GLU A 127 18.00 -41.84 41.94
CA GLU A 127 17.48 -42.28 43.26
C GLU A 127 17.33 -43.82 43.39
N GLU A 128 17.67 -44.60 42.36
CA GLU A 128 17.55 -46.08 42.36
C GLU A 128 18.90 -46.85 42.38
N GLU A 129 20.06 -46.18 42.56
CA GLU A 129 21.35 -46.87 42.78
C GLU A 129 21.93 -46.67 44.20
#